data_AF-A0A3M1LNJ1-F1
#
_entry.id   AF-A0A3M1LNJ1-F1
#
_cell.length_a   1.000
_cell.length_b   1.000
_cell.length_c   1.000
_cell.angle_alpha   90.00
_cell.angle_beta   90.00
_cell.angle_gamma   90.00
#
_symmetry.space_group_name_H-M   'P 1'
#
loop_
_entity.id
_entity.type
_entity.pdbx_description
1 polymer ?
#
loop_
_entity_poly.entity_id
_entity_poly.type
_entity_poly.pdbx_seq_one_letter_code
_entity_poly.pdbx_strand_id
1 'polypeptide(L)'
;MRYGQSSNLPARDVGNYIRLGLLIGMGLILFSIISSQAVTFILNSAEFNIFFIKPVYYAILAGLILAAIALIRVDIRKRESIVWWLVTIGISFIKREPITTESLRYKSYKLSTSNFVIWQITKVLIFSSLFADVMFGISASYFLQGNDLGVSYLPNILALPFILSPGSPADPSIAEENVIPMIPALTLLIPPLLVVIGIRILLYVGISNAAHIISSYLSDVNEGKPRYFYYISILEMIIGVGLIWSAFNMFFTSMIDYNTPYAIIGTLLVGIVLLAWSFQRLL
;
A
#
# COMPACT_ATOMS: atom_id res chain seq x y z
N MET A 1 -57.29 16.09 -42.83
CA MET A 1 -56.41 16.60 -41.76
C MET A 1 -55.09 15.85 -41.83
N ARG A 2 -54.00 16.54 -42.18
CA ARG A 2 -52.66 15.96 -42.36
C ARG A 2 -52.03 15.71 -40.99
N TYR A 3 -51.66 14.46 -40.71
CA TYR A 3 -50.79 14.10 -39.58
C TYR A 3 -49.40 14.72 -39.80
N GLY A 4 -48.96 15.53 -38.84
CA GLY A 4 -47.64 16.14 -38.83
C GLY A 4 -46.55 15.09 -38.71
N GLN A 5 -45.65 15.08 -39.69
CA GLN A 5 -44.39 14.36 -39.64
C GLN A 5 -43.55 14.89 -38.48
N SER A 6 -43.22 14.05 -37.51
CA SER A 6 -42.16 14.31 -36.56
C SER A 6 -40.83 14.33 -37.32
N SER A 7 -40.23 15.50 -37.43
CA SER A 7 -38.91 15.71 -38.02
C SER A 7 -37.85 14.92 -37.26
N ASN A 8 -37.22 13.96 -37.94
CA ASN A 8 -35.93 13.39 -37.54
C ASN A 8 -34.87 14.50 -37.66
N LEU A 9 -34.73 15.32 -36.62
CA LEU A 9 -33.53 16.14 -36.43
C LEU A 9 -32.43 15.21 -35.92
N PRO A 10 -31.24 15.13 -36.55
CA PRO A 10 -30.15 14.36 -36.00
C PRO A 10 -29.84 14.93 -34.62
N ALA A 11 -29.87 14.08 -33.59
CA ALA A 11 -29.51 14.49 -32.23
C ALA A 11 -28.11 15.12 -32.30
N ARG A 12 -28.04 16.45 -32.23
CA ARG A 12 -26.80 17.20 -32.33
C ARG A 12 -25.90 16.68 -31.22
N ASP A 13 -24.73 16.21 -31.62
CA ASP A 13 -23.82 15.39 -30.82
C ASP A 13 -23.07 16.22 -29.76
N VAL A 14 -23.81 17.07 -29.02
CA VAL A 14 -23.33 18.01 -28.00
C VAL A 14 -22.51 17.28 -26.94
N GLY A 15 -22.87 16.03 -26.63
CA GLY A 15 -22.09 15.17 -25.74
C GLY A 15 -20.66 14.90 -26.23
N ASN A 16 -20.46 14.73 -27.54
CA ASN A 16 -19.14 14.51 -28.13
C ASN A 16 -18.29 15.78 -28.12
N TYR A 17 -18.89 16.96 -28.33
CA TYR A 17 -18.19 18.25 -28.19
C TYR A 17 -17.79 18.55 -26.74
N ILE A 18 -18.64 18.23 -25.76
CA ILE A 18 -18.33 18.39 -24.33
C ILE A 18 -17.18 17.45 -23.93
N ARG A 19 -17.20 16.18 -24.37
CA ARG A 19 -16.10 15.22 -24.12
C ARG A 19 -14.79 15.68 -24.74
N LEU A 20 -14.84 16.17 -25.98
CA LEU A 20 -13.67 16.70 -26.67
C LEU A 20 -13.11 17.94 -25.96
N GLY A 21 -13.98 18.87 -25.54
CA GLY A 21 -13.58 20.03 -24.75
C GLY A 21 -12.93 19.67 -23.41
N LEU A 22 -13.47 18.65 -22.72
CA LEU A 22 -12.89 18.11 -21.48
C LEU A 22 -11.51 17.50 -21.71
N LEU A 23 -11.34 16.70 -22.76
CA LEU A 23 -10.05 16.08 -23.08
C LEU A 23 -8.98 17.13 -23.44
N ILE A 24 -9.35 18.14 -24.23
CA ILE A 24 -8.47 19.26 -24.56
C ILE A 24 -8.11 20.05 -23.31
N GLY A 25 -9.09 20.39 -22.48
CA GLY A 25 -8.87 21.11 -21.22
C GLY A 25 -7.94 20.34 -20.27
N MET A 26 -8.18 19.04 -20.09
CA MET A 26 -7.31 18.18 -19.28
C MET A 26 -5.89 18.10 -19.85
N GLY A 27 -5.75 17.98 -21.16
CA GLY A 27 -4.46 18.00 -21.85
C GLY A 27 -3.69 19.30 -21.62
N LEU A 28 -4.36 20.45 -21.70
CA LEU A 28 -3.74 21.76 -21.44
C LEU A 28 -3.29 21.91 -19.99
N ILE A 29 -4.11 21.47 -19.03
CA ILE A 29 -3.76 21.51 -17.60
C ILE A 29 -2.53 20.63 -17.33
N LEU A 30 -2.55 19.38 -17.82
CA LEU A 30 -1.41 18.47 -17.65
C LEU A 30 -0.15 19.01 -18.31
N PHE A 31 -0.26 19.53 -19.53
CA PHE A 31 0.86 20.14 -20.24
C PHE A 31 1.44 21.33 -19.46
N SER A 32 0.58 22.20 -18.90
CA SER A 32 1.01 23.34 -18.10
C SER A 32 1.78 22.89 -16.84
N ILE A 33 1.25 21.90 -16.12
CA ILE A 33 1.90 21.34 -14.93
C ILE A 33 3.25 20.73 -15.30
N ILE A 34 3.28 19.84 -16.31
CA ILE A 34 4.51 19.15 -16.72
C ILE A 34 5.56 20.15 -17.20
N SER A 35 5.16 21.13 -18.01
CA SER A 35 6.07 22.15 -18.55
C SER A 35 6.65 23.01 -17.44
N SER A 36 5.82 23.45 -16.49
CA SER A 36 6.28 24.22 -15.32
C SER A 36 7.34 23.44 -14.53
N GLN A 37 7.04 22.19 -14.19
CA GLN A 37 7.97 21.33 -13.44
C GLN A 37 9.26 21.03 -14.24
N ALA A 38 9.14 20.84 -15.55
CA ALA A 38 10.30 20.60 -16.42
C ALA A 38 11.23 21.82 -16.48
N VAL A 39 10.67 23.03 -16.62
CA VAL A 39 11.46 24.27 -16.61
C VAL A 39 12.16 24.44 -15.25
N THR A 40 11.45 24.28 -14.14
CA THR A 40 12.03 24.33 -12.80
C THR A 40 13.14 23.30 -12.64
N PHE A 41 12.95 22.07 -13.12
CA PHE A 41 13.96 21.03 -13.06
C PHE A 41 15.20 21.38 -13.88
N ILE A 42 15.02 21.84 -15.13
CA ILE A 42 16.13 22.16 -16.04
C ILE A 42 16.93 23.35 -15.51
N LEU A 43 16.27 24.42 -15.07
CA LEU A 43 16.93 25.61 -14.55
C LEU A 43 17.72 25.30 -13.27
N ASN A 44 17.13 24.57 -12.33
CA ASN A 44 17.84 24.19 -11.11
C ASN A 44 18.99 23.20 -11.40
N SER A 45 18.82 22.29 -12.37
CA SER A 45 19.89 21.37 -12.78
C SER A 45 21.07 22.13 -13.41
N ALA A 46 20.79 23.17 -14.20
CA ALA A 46 21.81 24.00 -14.82
C ALA A 46 22.54 24.87 -13.78
N GLU A 47 21.81 25.48 -12.85
CA GLU A 47 22.37 26.40 -11.85
C GLU A 47 23.12 25.67 -10.72
N PHE A 48 22.51 24.61 -10.16
CA PHE A 48 23.00 23.97 -8.93
C PHE A 48 23.66 22.60 -9.17
N ASN A 49 23.57 22.06 -10.39
CA ASN A 49 24.21 20.82 -10.82
C ASN A 49 24.08 19.69 -9.77
N ILE A 50 25.19 19.19 -9.23
CA ILE A 50 25.20 18.03 -8.34
C ILE A 50 24.42 18.24 -7.04
N PHE A 51 24.32 19.49 -6.56
CA PHE A 51 23.57 19.82 -5.35
C PHE A 51 22.06 19.67 -5.56
N PHE A 52 21.57 19.86 -6.79
CA PHE A 52 20.17 19.61 -7.15
C PHE A 52 19.93 18.15 -7.58
N ILE A 53 20.84 17.58 -8.37
CA ILE A 53 20.66 16.22 -8.92
C ILE A 53 20.75 15.13 -7.85
N LYS A 54 21.64 15.26 -6.85
CA LYS A 54 21.80 14.21 -5.82
C LYS A 54 20.55 13.98 -4.99
N PRO A 55 19.89 15.00 -4.41
CA PRO A 55 18.63 14.79 -3.68
C PRO A 55 17.55 14.13 -4.56
N VAL A 56 17.43 14.53 -5.82
CA VAL A 56 16.48 13.92 -6.78
C VAL A 56 16.81 12.45 -7.02
N TYR A 57 18.09 12.12 -7.21
CA TYR A 57 18.55 10.73 -7.33
C TYR A 57 18.17 9.89 -6.10
N TYR A 58 18.44 10.38 -4.89
CA TYR A 58 18.11 9.66 -3.66
C TYR A 58 16.60 9.51 -3.46
N ALA A 59 15.81 10.54 -3.78
CA ALA A 59 14.36 10.47 -3.74
C ALA A 59 13.80 9.40 -4.70
N ILE A 60 14.33 9.32 -5.93
CA ILE A 60 13.93 8.29 -6.91
C ILE A 60 14.33 6.90 -6.42
N LEU A 61 15.56 6.74 -5.92
CA LEU A 61 16.05 5.47 -5.38
C LEU A 61 15.16 4.99 -4.22
N ALA A 62 14.87 5.86 -3.26
CA ALA A 62 13.96 5.58 -2.16
C ALA A 62 12.57 5.19 -2.67
N GLY A 63 12.01 6.00 -3.57
CA GLY A 63 10.69 5.77 -4.16
C GLY A 63 10.57 4.40 -4.81
N LEU A 64 11.59 3.98 -5.57
CA LEU A 64 11.63 2.66 -6.20
C LEU A 64 11.74 1.52 -5.18
N ILE A 65 12.64 1.63 -4.20
CA ILE A 65 12.83 0.60 -3.16
C ILE A 65 11.57 0.44 -2.32
N LEU A 66 11.04 1.54 -1.79
CA LEU A 66 9.89 1.57 -0.90
C LEU A 66 8.60 1.16 -1.62
N ALA A 67 8.38 1.62 -2.86
CA ALA A 67 7.24 1.18 -3.67
C ALA A 67 7.34 -0.31 -4.03
N ALA A 68 8.54 -0.83 -4.31
CA ALA A 68 8.74 -2.25 -4.58
C ALA A 68 8.35 -3.10 -3.36
N ILE A 69 8.75 -2.69 -2.15
CA ILE A 69 8.39 -3.37 -0.91
C ILE A 69 6.88 -3.31 -0.67
N ALA A 70 6.25 -2.14 -0.83
CA ALA A 70 4.83 -1.95 -0.57
C ALA A 70 3.91 -2.64 -1.59
N LEU A 71 4.23 -2.56 -2.89
CA LEU A 71 3.25 -2.76 -3.98
C LEU A 71 3.48 -4.00 -4.85
N ILE A 72 4.63 -4.66 -4.73
CA ILE A 72 4.87 -5.90 -5.45
C ILE A 72 4.15 -7.04 -4.73
N ARG A 73 3.25 -7.72 -5.44
CA ARG A 73 2.62 -8.95 -4.98
C ARG A 73 3.40 -10.16 -5.51
N VAL A 74 3.82 -11.03 -4.59
CA VAL A 74 4.60 -12.25 -4.90
C VAL A 74 3.71 -13.46 -5.25
N ASP A 75 2.40 -13.38 -4.98
CA ASP A 75 1.46 -14.47 -5.29
C ASP A 75 1.14 -14.56 -6.80
N ILE A 76 2.07 -15.18 -7.55
CA ILE A 76 1.97 -15.45 -8.99
C ILE A 76 0.94 -16.56 -9.29
N ARG A 77 0.47 -17.31 -8.28
CA ARG A 77 -0.53 -18.36 -8.49
C ARG A 77 -1.93 -17.76 -8.58
N LYS A 78 -2.28 -16.84 -7.67
CA LYS A 78 -3.59 -16.18 -7.66
C LYS A 78 -3.70 -15.07 -8.71
N ARG A 79 -2.67 -14.24 -8.87
CA ARG A 79 -2.62 -13.13 -9.86
C ARG A 79 -3.82 -12.17 -9.83
N GLU A 80 -4.43 -12.06 -8.66
CA GLU A 80 -5.55 -11.16 -8.42
C GLU A 80 -5.06 -9.72 -8.40
N SER A 81 -5.83 -8.81 -9.00
CA SER A 81 -5.56 -7.36 -8.97
C SER A 81 -6.87 -6.61 -8.82
N ILE A 82 -7.02 -5.90 -7.70
CA ILE A 82 -8.25 -5.15 -7.40
C ILE A 82 -8.51 -4.04 -8.43
N VAL A 83 -7.44 -3.36 -8.87
CA VAL A 83 -7.53 -2.28 -9.86
C VAL A 83 -8.11 -2.82 -11.17
N TRP A 84 -7.54 -3.90 -11.67
CA TRP A 84 -7.97 -4.49 -12.93
C TRP A 84 -9.33 -5.16 -12.85
N TRP A 85 -9.67 -5.76 -11.70
CA TRP A 85 -11.03 -6.25 -11.45
C TRP A 85 -12.07 -5.12 -11.49
N LEU A 86 -11.81 -4.00 -10.82
CA LEU A 86 -12.69 -2.81 -10.87
C LEU A 86 -12.78 -2.23 -12.28
N VAL A 87 -11.67 -2.17 -13.02
CA VAL A 87 -11.65 -1.72 -14.42
C VAL A 87 -12.53 -2.63 -15.28
N THR A 88 -12.44 -3.95 -15.12
CA THR A 88 -13.28 -4.90 -15.85
C THR A 88 -14.76 -4.67 -15.55
N ILE A 89 -15.15 -4.54 -14.27
CA ILE A 89 -16.54 -4.24 -13.88
C ILE A 89 -17.00 -2.90 -14.48
N GLY A 90 -16.18 -1.86 -14.38
CA GLY A 90 -16.49 -0.52 -14.89
C GLY A 90 -16.68 -0.51 -16.41
N ILE A 91 -15.83 -1.24 -17.15
CA ILE A 91 -15.97 -1.39 -18.60
C ILE A 91 -17.28 -2.11 -18.95
N SER A 92 -17.61 -3.22 -18.27
CA SER A 92 -18.87 -3.94 -18.52
C SER A 92 -20.08 -3.05 -18.23
N PHE A 93 -20.02 -2.20 -17.21
CA PHE A 93 -21.08 -1.22 -16.93
C PHE A 93 -21.24 -0.19 -18.06
N ILE A 94 -20.13 0.37 -18.59
CA ILE A 94 -20.15 1.32 -19.71
C ILE A 94 -20.69 0.67 -20.99
N LYS A 95 -20.28 -0.58 -21.26
CA LYS A 95 -20.71 -1.34 -22.44
C LYS A 95 -22.11 -1.96 -22.31
N ARG A 96 -22.71 -1.88 -21.11
CA ARG A 96 -23.99 -2.53 -20.77
C ARG A 96 -23.97 -4.04 -21.01
N GLU A 97 -22.81 -4.66 -20.76
CA GLU A 97 -22.66 -6.11 -20.80
C GLU A 97 -23.25 -6.72 -19.51
N PRO A 98 -23.85 -7.93 -19.58
CA PRO A 98 -24.37 -8.59 -18.40
C PRO A 98 -23.24 -8.92 -17.42
N ILE A 99 -23.37 -8.45 -16.18
CA ILE A 99 -22.44 -8.79 -15.08
C ILE A 99 -22.88 -10.12 -14.47
N THR A 100 -22.06 -11.15 -14.62
CA THR A 100 -22.33 -12.49 -14.06
C THR A 100 -21.92 -12.56 -12.59
N THR A 101 -22.46 -13.52 -11.85
CA THR A 101 -22.07 -13.78 -10.44
C THR A 101 -20.58 -14.10 -10.33
N GLU A 102 -20.00 -14.78 -11.32
CA GLU A 102 -18.58 -15.10 -11.38
C GLU A 102 -17.69 -13.87 -11.66
N SER A 103 -18.10 -12.97 -12.55
CA SER A 103 -17.31 -11.75 -12.83
C SER A 103 -17.36 -10.75 -11.67
N LEU A 104 -18.43 -10.81 -10.88
CA LEU A 104 -18.58 -10.03 -9.66
C LEU A 104 -17.62 -10.50 -8.55
N ARG A 105 -17.35 -11.81 -8.42
CA ARG A 105 -16.46 -12.35 -7.37
C ARG A 105 -15.03 -11.87 -7.61
N TYR A 106 -14.42 -11.19 -6.64
CA TYR A 106 -13.05 -10.68 -6.78
C TYR A 106 -12.01 -11.81 -6.87
N LYS A 107 -12.17 -12.88 -6.07
CA LYS A 107 -11.20 -13.99 -5.99
C LYS A 107 -11.17 -14.90 -7.22
N SER A 108 -12.22 -14.88 -8.05
CA SER A 108 -12.21 -15.57 -9.35
C SER A 108 -11.47 -14.76 -10.42
N TYR A 109 -11.27 -13.45 -10.22
CA TYR A 109 -10.59 -12.60 -11.19
C TYR A 109 -9.10 -12.88 -11.24
N LYS A 110 -8.61 -13.19 -12.44
CA LYS A 110 -7.23 -13.59 -12.67
C LYS A 110 -6.62 -12.94 -13.91
N LEU A 111 -5.50 -12.27 -13.72
CA LEU A 111 -4.70 -11.78 -14.85
C LEU A 111 -3.89 -12.91 -15.51
N SER A 112 -3.61 -12.76 -16.80
CA SER A 112 -2.57 -13.54 -17.46
C SER A 112 -1.21 -13.29 -16.81
N THR A 113 -0.30 -14.26 -16.88
CA THR A 113 1.01 -14.14 -16.22
C THR A 113 1.79 -12.93 -16.71
N SER A 114 1.82 -12.70 -18.04
CA SER A 114 2.52 -11.56 -18.63
C SER A 114 1.91 -10.23 -18.18
N ASN A 115 0.58 -10.09 -18.22
CA ASN A 115 -0.08 -8.86 -17.79
C ASN A 115 0.13 -8.61 -16.30
N PHE A 116 0.15 -9.66 -15.48
CA PHE A 116 0.41 -9.54 -14.05
C PHE A 116 1.83 -9.01 -13.77
N VAL A 117 2.84 -9.52 -14.47
CA VAL A 117 4.24 -9.09 -14.33
C VAL A 117 4.40 -7.65 -14.80
N ILE A 118 3.92 -7.31 -16.00
CA ILE A 118 3.94 -5.94 -16.52
C ILE A 118 3.26 -5.00 -15.51
N TRP A 119 2.09 -5.41 -15.00
CA TRP A 119 1.39 -4.63 -13.99
C TRP A 119 2.17 -4.44 -12.69
N GLN A 120 2.94 -5.44 -12.20
CA GLN A 120 3.79 -5.23 -11.03
C GLN A 120 4.83 -4.13 -11.28
N ILE A 121 5.50 -4.18 -12.44
CA ILE A 121 6.53 -3.20 -12.82
C ILE A 121 5.91 -1.81 -12.97
N THR A 122 4.83 -1.71 -13.74
CA THR A 122 4.13 -0.43 -13.99
C THR A 122 3.65 0.20 -12.69
N LYS A 123 3.12 -0.58 -11.75
CA LYS A 123 2.72 -0.06 -10.43
C LYS A 123 3.90 0.56 -9.69
N VAL A 124 5.04 -0.12 -9.62
CA VAL A 124 6.22 0.42 -8.93
C VAL A 124 6.67 1.72 -9.59
N LEU A 125 6.75 1.78 -10.91
CA LEU A 125 7.17 2.98 -11.63
C LEU A 125 6.22 4.16 -11.40
N ILE A 126 4.90 3.94 -11.58
CA ILE A 126 3.89 5.01 -11.45
C ILE A 126 3.81 5.51 -10.01
N PHE A 127 3.84 4.62 -9.02
CA PHE A 127 3.65 4.97 -7.62
C PHE A 127 4.94 5.27 -6.87
N SER A 128 6.12 5.10 -7.48
CA SER A 128 7.42 5.38 -6.85
C SER A 128 7.51 6.80 -6.27
N SER A 129 6.92 7.79 -6.96
CA SER A 129 6.90 9.18 -6.51
C SER A 129 6.15 9.39 -5.20
N LEU A 130 5.19 8.52 -4.85
CA LEU A 130 4.47 8.57 -3.57
C LEU A 130 5.34 8.15 -2.38
N PHE A 131 6.45 7.47 -2.64
CA PHE A 131 7.38 6.97 -1.64
C PHE A 131 8.75 7.68 -1.70
N ALA A 132 8.80 8.85 -2.35
CA ALA A 132 10.01 9.64 -2.42
C ALA A 132 10.43 10.12 -1.02
N ASP A 133 11.58 9.65 -0.56
CA ASP A 133 12.17 10.03 0.73
C ASP A 133 13.69 10.19 0.56
N VAL A 134 14.15 11.44 0.59
CA VAL A 134 15.57 11.75 0.38
C VAL A 134 16.44 11.16 1.50
N MET A 135 15.97 11.20 2.76
CA MET A 135 16.74 10.74 3.91
C MET A 135 16.90 9.22 3.89
N PHE A 136 15.83 8.50 3.57
CA PHE A 136 15.90 7.06 3.35
C PHE A 136 16.81 6.73 2.17
N GLY A 137 16.70 7.44 1.05
CA GLY A 137 17.50 7.19 -0.15
C GLY A 137 19.00 7.38 0.07
N ILE A 138 19.39 8.42 0.81
CA ILE A 138 20.78 8.65 1.23
C ILE A 138 21.26 7.48 2.09
N SER A 139 20.47 7.11 3.09
CA SER A 139 20.84 6.09 4.09
C SER A 139 20.91 4.70 3.48
N ALA A 140 19.97 4.35 2.60
CA ALA A 140 19.98 3.11 1.85
C ALA A 140 21.20 3.05 0.92
N SER A 141 21.52 4.14 0.22
CA SER A 141 22.73 4.20 -0.62
C SER A 141 24.01 4.04 0.21
N TYR A 142 24.09 4.68 1.38
CA TYR A 142 25.22 4.58 2.30
C TYR A 142 25.37 3.14 2.84
N PHE A 143 24.26 2.50 3.24
CA PHE A 143 24.24 1.11 3.70
C PHE A 143 24.65 0.11 2.62
N LEU A 144 24.12 0.27 1.40
CA LEU A 144 24.44 -0.60 0.26
C LEU A 144 25.91 -0.53 -0.17
N GLN A 145 26.62 0.53 0.20
CA GLN A 145 28.07 0.65 0.01
C GLN A 145 28.89 -0.11 1.07
N GLY A 146 28.23 -0.81 2.00
CA GLY A 146 28.88 -1.59 3.06
C GLY A 146 29.17 -0.79 4.33
N ASN A 147 28.65 0.43 4.46
CA ASN A 147 28.79 1.20 5.70
C ASN A 147 27.80 0.73 6.76
N ASP A 148 28.19 0.84 8.03
CA ASP A 148 27.35 0.45 9.15
C ASP A 148 26.38 1.57 9.56
N LEU A 149 25.12 1.18 9.82
CA LEU A 149 24.06 2.04 10.36
C LEU A 149 23.50 1.50 11.69
N GLY A 150 24.14 0.45 12.25
CA GLY A 150 23.69 -0.24 13.44
C GLY A 150 22.59 -1.27 13.18
N VAL A 151 22.38 -1.69 11.93
CA VAL A 151 21.34 -2.67 11.55
C VAL A 151 21.57 -4.02 12.24
N SER A 152 22.81 -4.39 12.53
CA SER A 152 23.20 -5.62 13.23
C SER A 152 22.64 -5.73 14.65
N TYR A 153 22.41 -4.59 15.31
CA TYR A 153 21.90 -4.53 16.68
C TYR A 153 20.36 -4.56 16.73
N LEU A 154 19.65 -4.44 15.60
CA LEU A 154 18.18 -4.39 15.55
C LEU A 154 17.46 -5.52 16.28
N PRO A 155 17.92 -6.78 16.24
CA PRO A 155 17.27 -7.85 16.99
C PRO A 155 17.19 -7.55 18.50
N ASN A 156 18.15 -6.80 19.06
CA ASN A 156 18.18 -6.47 20.48
C ASN A 156 17.00 -5.57 20.88
N ILE A 157 16.43 -4.80 19.95
CA ILE A 157 15.28 -3.92 20.21
C ILE A 157 14.05 -4.71 20.70
N LEU A 158 13.90 -5.96 20.23
CA LEU A 158 12.76 -6.80 20.57
C LEU A 158 12.83 -7.31 22.03
N ALA A 159 14.02 -7.30 22.63
CA ALA A 159 14.22 -7.68 24.02
C ALA A 159 14.09 -6.50 24.99
N LEU A 160 14.36 -5.26 24.53
CA LEU A 160 14.43 -4.06 25.39
C LEU A 160 13.21 -3.88 26.31
N PRO A 161 11.96 -3.98 25.84
CA PRO A 161 10.80 -3.79 26.71
C PRO A 161 10.70 -4.80 27.86
N PHE A 162 11.35 -5.96 27.73
CA PHE A 162 11.28 -7.04 28.70
C PHE A 162 12.46 -7.04 29.67
N ILE A 163 13.64 -6.62 29.23
CA ILE A 163 14.84 -6.58 30.09
C ILE A 163 14.92 -5.30 30.94
N LEU A 164 14.37 -4.18 30.46
CA LEU A 164 14.28 -2.92 31.21
C LEU A 164 13.10 -2.90 32.19
N SER A 165 12.68 -4.10 32.64
CA SER A 165 11.49 -4.28 33.47
C SER A 165 11.62 -3.64 34.87
N PRO A 166 10.47 -3.40 35.53
CA PRO A 166 10.42 -2.75 36.83
C PRO A 166 11.24 -3.53 37.88
N GLY A 167 12.23 -2.87 38.49
CA GLY A 167 13.06 -3.42 39.56
C GLY A 167 14.48 -3.81 39.17
N SER A 168 14.83 -3.81 37.87
CA SER A 168 16.22 -3.89 37.44
C SER A 168 16.92 -2.53 37.63
N PRO A 169 18.16 -2.47 38.15
CA PRO A 169 18.94 -1.24 38.10
C PRO A 169 19.02 -0.80 36.65
N ALA A 170 18.56 0.43 36.35
CA ALA A 170 18.70 1.01 35.03
C ALA A 170 20.19 1.27 34.81
N ASP A 171 20.90 0.27 34.28
CA ASP A 171 22.29 0.39 33.90
C ASP A 171 22.36 1.18 32.58
N PRO A 172 22.91 2.40 32.57
CA PRO A 172 23.03 3.21 31.37
C PRO A 172 23.78 2.50 30.24
N SER A 173 24.67 1.55 30.57
CA SER A 173 25.43 0.77 29.59
C SER A 173 24.55 -0.02 28.62
N ILE A 174 23.35 -0.46 29.05
CA ILE A 174 22.42 -1.20 28.18
C ILE A 174 22.00 -0.35 26.97
N ALA A 175 21.75 0.94 27.18
CA ALA A 175 21.41 1.86 26.10
C ALA A 175 22.62 2.21 25.24
N GLU A 176 23.79 2.38 25.85
CA GLU A 176 25.04 2.67 25.15
C GLU A 176 25.46 1.54 24.21
N GLU A 177 25.30 0.29 24.64
CA GLU A 177 25.74 -0.87 23.88
C GLU A 177 24.70 -1.34 22.86
N ASN A 178 23.40 -1.18 23.15
CA ASN A 178 22.34 -1.71 22.31
C ASN A 178 21.59 -0.65 21.49
N VAL A 179 21.37 0.56 22.00
CA VAL A 179 20.48 1.55 21.36
C VAL A 179 21.25 2.60 20.58
N ILE A 180 22.28 3.18 21.19
CA ILE A 180 23.07 4.27 20.56
C ILE A 180 23.62 3.87 19.19
N PRO A 181 24.21 2.67 19.00
CA PRO A 181 24.73 2.27 17.70
C PRO A 181 23.64 2.19 16.62
N MET A 182 22.39 1.93 17.00
CA MET A 182 21.25 1.79 16.10
C MET A 182 20.57 3.09 15.70
N ILE A 183 20.87 4.22 16.35
CA ILE A 183 20.17 5.50 16.12
C ILE A 183 20.09 5.85 14.61
N PRO A 184 21.16 5.70 13.80
CA PRO A 184 21.06 5.97 12.36
C PRO A 184 20.03 5.09 11.66
N ALA A 185 20.02 3.78 11.90
CA ALA A 185 19.02 2.88 11.33
C ALA A 185 17.60 3.19 11.84
N LEU A 186 17.43 3.41 13.14
CA LEU A 186 16.12 3.65 13.77
C LEU A 186 15.48 4.98 13.37
N THR A 187 16.27 5.93 12.89
CA THR A 187 15.77 7.23 12.44
C THR A 187 15.61 7.31 10.92
N LEU A 188 16.55 6.72 10.15
CA LEU A 188 16.61 6.94 8.70
C LEU A 188 16.15 5.75 7.86
N LEU A 189 16.24 4.52 8.36
CA LEU A 189 15.89 3.31 7.61
C LEU A 189 14.59 2.66 8.07
N ILE A 190 14.49 2.41 9.38
CA ILE A 190 13.44 1.58 9.95
C ILE A 190 12.06 2.23 9.85
N PRO A 191 11.85 3.53 10.15
CA PRO A 191 10.51 4.12 10.08
C PRO A 191 9.91 4.06 8.66
N PRO A 192 10.62 4.45 7.59
CA PRO A 192 10.10 4.29 6.22
C PRO A 192 9.78 2.83 5.87
N LEU A 193 10.61 1.87 6.31
CA LEU A 193 10.39 0.43 6.09
C LEU A 193 9.14 -0.08 6.82
N LEU A 194 8.95 0.29 8.09
CA LEU A 194 7.75 -0.06 8.84
C LEU A 194 6.50 0.50 8.16
N VAL A 195 6.53 1.76 7.71
CA VAL A 195 5.41 2.37 6.99
C VAL A 195 5.05 1.57 5.73
N VAL A 196 6.02 1.23 4.88
CA VAL A 196 5.71 0.48 3.63
C VAL A 196 5.28 -0.95 3.87
N ILE A 197 5.80 -1.62 4.90
CA ILE A 197 5.32 -2.95 5.31
C ILE A 197 3.88 -2.85 5.84
N GLY A 198 3.58 -1.82 6.64
CA GLY A 198 2.22 -1.55 7.11
C GLY A 198 1.24 -1.28 5.96
N ILE A 199 1.64 -0.46 4.98
CA ILE A 199 0.88 -0.24 3.74
C ILE A 199 0.67 -1.57 3.01
N ARG A 200 1.70 -2.40 2.87
CA ARG A 200 1.58 -3.71 2.22
C ARG A 200 0.54 -4.61 2.90
N ILE A 201 0.57 -4.67 4.23
CA ILE A 201 -0.40 -5.43 5.04
C ILE A 201 -1.79 -4.84 4.83
N LEU A 202 -1.95 -3.52 4.92
CA LEU A 202 -3.23 -2.85 4.70
C LEU A 202 -3.80 -3.16 3.30
N LEU A 203 -2.99 -3.06 2.25
CA LEU A 203 -3.42 -3.30 0.87
C LEU A 203 -3.82 -4.77 0.65
N TYR A 204 -3.00 -5.73 1.09
CA TYR A 204 -3.18 -7.13 0.73
C TYR A 204 -3.95 -7.97 1.74
N VAL A 205 -3.91 -7.61 3.01
CA VAL A 205 -4.71 -8.25 4.05
C VAL A 205 -5.99 -7.45 4.26
N GLY A 206 -5.92 -6.13 4.43
CA GLY A 206 -7.10 -5.29 4.63
C GLY A 206 -7.97 -5.13 3.38
N ILE A 207 -7.53 -4.29 2.44
CA ILE A 207 -8.33 -3.87 1.27
C ILE A 207 -8.68 -5.05 0.37
N SER A 208 -7.71 -5.92 0.08
CA SER A 208 -7.95 -7.08 -0.79
C SER A 208 -8.99 -8.05 -0.22
N ASN A 209 -9.00 -8.29 1.10
CA ASN A 209 -10.01 -9.14 1.71
C ASN A 209 -11.34 -8.42 1.99
N ALA A 210 -11.32 -7.11 2.23
CA ALA A 210 -12.54 -6.31 2.26
C ALA A 210 -13.27 -6.35 0.90
N ALA A 211 -12.53 -6.19 -0.20
CA ALA A 211 -13.06 -6.36 -1.56
C ALA A 211 -13.58 -7.78 -1.79
N HIS A 212 -12.90 -8.80 -1.26
CA HIS A 212 -13.38 -10.18 -1.29
C HIS A 212 -14.71 -10.36 -0.55
N ILE A 213 -14.85 -9.81 0.66
CA ILE A 213 -16.10 -9.86 1.42
C ILE A 213 -17.24 -9.20 0.63
N ILE A 214 -17.03 -7.96 0.17
CA ILE A 214 -18.05 -7.18 -0.54
C ILE A 214 -18.47 -7.91 -1.82
N SER A 215 -17.51 -8.32 -2.63
CA SER A 215 -17.80 -9.03 -3.89
C SER A 215 -18.47 -10.38 -3.68
N SER A 216 -18.04 -11.16 -2.68
CA SER A 216 -18.65 -12.45 -2.35
C SER A 216 -20.07 -12.28 -1.81
N TYR A 217 -20.28 -11.31 -0.93
CA TYR A 217 -21.61 -10.99 -0.41
C TYR A 217 -22.59 -10.64 -1.54
N LEU A 218 -22.21 -9.74 -2.43
CA LEU A 218 -23.08 -9.35 -3.55
C LEU A 218 -23.37 -10.54 -4.48
N SER A 219 -22.39 -11.41 -4.70
CA SER A 219 -22.57 -12.62 -5.52
C SER A 219 -23.47 -13.65 -4.84
N ASP A 220 -23.25 -13.92 -3.55
CA ASP A 220 -24.00 -14.89 -2.76
C ASP A 220 -25.46 -14.44 -2.52
N VAL A 221 -25.71 -13.13 -2.41
CA VAL A 221 -27.08 -12.57 -2.36
C VAL A 221 -27.81 -12.78 -3.68
N ASN A 222 -27.14 -12.58 -4.82
CA ASN A 222 -27.72 -12.88 -6.13
C ASN A 222 -28.04 -14.38 -6.30
N GLU A 223 -27.29 -15.25 -5.62
CA GLU A 223 -27.54 -16.70 -5.56
C GLU A 223 -28.51 -17.13 -4.43
N GLY A 224 -28.97 -16.19 -3.60
CA GLY A 224 -29.90 -16.44 -2.49
C GLY A 224 -29.31 -17.17 -1.28
N LYS A 225 -27.97 -17.23 -1.13
CA LYS A 225 -27.28 -18.01 -0.08
C LYS A 225 -26.16 -17.22 0.61
N PRO A 226 -26.45 -16.13 1.33
CA PRO A 226 -25.43 -15.33 2.02
C PRO A 226 -24.73 -16.13 3.13
N ARG A 227 -23.41 -16.01 3.24
CA ARG A 227 -22.56 -16.74 4.20
C ARG A 227 -21.98 -15.83 5.28
N TYR A 228 -22.82 -15.31 6.18
CA TYR A 228 -22.41 -14.30 7.16
C TYR A 228 -21.22 -14.72 8.05
N PHE A 229 -21.22 -15.96 8.55
CA PHE A 229 -20.10 -16.46 9.37
C PHE A 229 -18.76 -16.48 8.62
N TYR A 230 -18.78 -16.75 7.32
CA TYR A 230 -17.59 -16.71 6.48
C TYR A 230 -17.05 -15.27 6.36
N TYR A 231 -17.92 -14.28 6.16
CA TYR A 231 -17.50 -12.88 6.08
C TYR A 231 -16.94 -12.36 7.40
N ILE A 232 -17.58 -12.71 8.53
CA ILE A 232 -17.11 -12.36 9.87
C ILE A 232 -15.73 -12.98 10.13
N SER A 233 -15.51 -14.24 9.74
CA SER A 233 -14.21 -14.89 9.92
C SER A 233 -13.10 -14.18 9.15
N ILE A 234 -13.39 -13.66 7.95
CA ILE A 234 -12.43 -12.84 7.20
C ILE A 234 -12.19 -11.50 7.90
N LEU A 235 -13.21 -10.85 8.48
CA LEU A 235 -13.04 -9.62 9.25
C LEU A 235 -12.18 -9.85 10.50
N GLU A 236 -12.41 -10.93 11.24
CA GLU A 236 -11.59 -11.35 12.39
C GLU A 236 -10.13 -11.56 11.97
N MET A 237 -9.89 -12.14 10.79
CA MET A 237 -8.54 -12.27 10.23
C MET A 237 -7.88 -10.90 10.01
N ILE A 238 -8.59 -9.96 9.36
CA ILE A 238 -8.07 -8.62 9.05
C ILE A 238 -7.70 -7.90 10.35
N ILE A 239 -8.59 -7.93 11.35
CA ILE A 239 -8.37 -7.30 12.65
C ILE A 239 -7.20 -7.98 13.38
N GLY A 240 -7.16 -9.31 13.40
CA GLY A 240 -6.08 -10.07 14.04
C GLY A 240 -4.70 -9.74 13.47
N VAL A 241 -4.56 -9.70 12.15
CA VAL A 241 -3.29 -9.26 11.51
C VAL A 241 -2.97 -7.81 11.85
N GLY A 242 -3.96 -6.91 11.86
CA GLY A 242 -3.78 -5.52 12.24
C GLY A 242 -3.26 -5.34 13.67
N LEU A 243 -3.78 -6.12 14.62
CA LEU A 243 -3.32 -6.11 16.01
C LEU A 243 -1.90 -6.66 16.15
N ILE A 244 -1.55 -7.75 15.46
CA ILE A 244 -0.18 -8.28 15.47
C ILE A 244 0.80 -7.26 14.90
N TRP A 245 0.43 -6.60 13.80
CA TRP A 245 1.24 -5.53 13.22
C TRP A 245 1.38 -4.34 14.19
N SER A 246 0.30 -3.95 14.86
CA SER A 246 0.34 -2.89 15.88
C SER A 246 1.26 -3.26 17.05
N ALA A 247 1.15 -4.48 17.58
CA ALA A 247 2.03 -4.98 18.64
C ALA A 247 3.50 -4.98 18.20
N PHE A 248 3.78 -5.35 16.94
CA PHE A 248 5.14 -5.29 16.39
C PHE A 248 5.70 -3.85 16.34
N ASN A 249 4.86 -2.86 16.01
CA ASN A 249 5.31 -1.46 15.99
C ASN A 249 5.60 -0.90 17.39
N MET A 250 4.99 -1.45 18.45
CA MET A 250 5.25 -1.03 19.82
C MET A 250 6.70 -1.29 20.28
N PHE A 251 7.45 -2.17 19.61
CA PHE A 251 8.90 -2.34 19.86
C PHE A 251 9.73 -1.13 19.42
N PHE A 252 9.19 -0.26 18.57
CA PHE A 252 9.90 0.89 17.98
C PHE A 252 9.42 2.23 18.53
N THR A 253 8.72 2.22 19.67
CA THR A 253 8.33 3.45 20.39
C THR A 253 9.56 4.22 20.89
N SER A 254 9.46 5.55 20.94
CA SER A 254 10.52 6.41 21.49
C SER A 254 10.60 6.36 23.02
N MET A 255 9.56 5.84 23.68
CA MET A 255 9.49 5.74 25.14
C MET A 255 9.02 4.34 25.55
N ILE A 256 9.86 3.65 26.33
CA ILE A 256 9.54 2.38 26.98
C ILE A 256 9.23 2.69 28.43
N ASP A 257 8.03 2.32 28.88
CA ASP A 257 7.55 2.52 30.24
C ASP A 257 7.12 1.20 30.88
N TYR A 258 6.62 1.28 32.13
CA TYR A 258 6.10 0.14 32.88
C TYR A 258 5.05 -0.66 32.11
N ASN A 259 4.20 -0.01 31.31
CA ASN A 259 3.06 -0.63 30.64
C ASN A 259 3.43 -1.26 29.30
N THR A 260 4.53 -0.82 28.69
CA THR A 260 4.98 -1.21 27.35
C THR A 260 5.04 -2.73 27.16
N PRO A 261 5.73 -3.54 28.02
CA PRO A 261 5.77 -4.99 27.83
C PRO A 261 4.39 -5.65 27.92
N TYR A 262 3.53 -5.19 28.84
CA TYR A 262 2.18 -5.71 28.99
C TYR A 262 1.29 -5.35 27.80
N ALA A 263 1.43 -4.14 27.26
CA ALA A 263 0.71 -3.68 26.07
C ALA A 263 1.10 -4.51 24.84
N ILE A 264 2.39 -4.79 24.66
CA ILE A 264 2.90 -5.65 23.58
C ILE A 264 2.30 -7.05 23.70
N ILE A 265 2.46 -7.70 24.86
CA ILE A 265 1.99 -9.07 25.08
C ILE A 265 0.47 -9.15 24.94
N GLY A 266 -0.27 -8.22 25.57
CA GLY A 266 -1.73 -8.20 25.52
C GLY A 266 -2.26 -8.04 24.10
N THR A 267 -1.74 -7.07 23.35
CA THR A 267 -2.14 -6.83 21.95
C THR A 267 -1.82 -8.02 21.06
N LEU A 268 -0.65 -8.63 21.24
CA LEU A 268 -0.21 -9.79 20.48
C LEU A 268 -1.08 -11.02 20.78
N LEU A 269 -1.40 -11.30 22.04
CA LEU A 269 -2.29 -12.40 22.44
C LEU A 269 -3.69 -12.24 21.84
N VAL A 270 -4.28 -11.05 21.94
CA VAL A 270 -5.60 -10.78 21.33
C VAL A 270 -5.56 -10.98 19.82
N GLY A 271 -4.50 -10.49 19.16
CA GLY A 271 -4.30 -10.70 17.72
C GLY A 271 -4.21 -12.19 17.35
N ILE A 272 -3.44 -12.99 18.09
CA ILE A 272 -3.31 -14.44 17.87
C ILE A 272 -4.64 -15.15 18.06
N VAL A 273 -5.39 -14.84 19.13
CA VAL A 273 -6.68 -15.48 19.42
C VAL A 273 -7.68 -15.22 18.28
N LEU A 274 -7.77 -13.98 17.79
CA LEU A 274 -8.63 -13.64 16.66
C LEU A 274 -8.24 -14.39 15.37
N LEU A 275 -6.95 -14.52 15.09
CA LEU A 275 -6.47 -15.32 13.96
C LEU A 275 -6.82 -16.80 14.12
N ALA A 276 -6.62 -17.37 15.30
CA ALA A 276 -6.93 -18.77 15.58
C ALA A 276 -8.42 -19.06 15.36
N TRP A 277 -9.31 -18.19 15.88
CA TRP A 277 -10.75 -18.32 15.67
C TRP A 277 -11.16 -18.14 14.20
N SER A 278 -10.56 -17.17 13.51
CA SER A 278 -10.78 -16.98 12.08
C SER A 278 -10.47 -18.24 11.29
N PHE A 279 -9.30 -18.85 11.51
CA PHE A 279 -8.90 -20.07 10.79
C PHE A 279 -9.76 -21.28 11.14
N GLN A 280 -10.15 -21.44 12.41
CA GLN A 280 -11.02 -22.54 12.83
C GLN A 280 -12.37 -22.54 12.10
N ARG A 281 -12.91 -21.36 11.77
CA ARG A 281 -14.19 -21.22 11.06
C ARG A 281 -14.07 -21.23 9.54
N LEU A 282 -12.85 -21.06 9.01
CA LEU A 282 -12.57 -21.08 7.57
C LEU A 282 -12.22 -22.49 7.06
N LEU A 283 -11.81 -23.40 7.95
CA LEU A 283 -11.58 -24.83 7.70
C LEU A 283 -12.90 -25.61 7.81
#